data_AF-A0A2H6NGC8-F1
#
_entry.id   AF-A0A2H6NGC8-F1
#
_cell.length_a   1.000
_cell.length_b   1.000
_cell.length_c   1.000
_cell.angle_alpha   90.00
_cell.angle_beta   90.00
_cell.angle_gamma   90.00
#
_symmetry.space_group_name_H-M   'P 1'
#
loop_
_entity.id
_entity.type
_entity.pdbx_description
1 polymer ?
#
loop_
_entity_poly.entity_id
_entity_poly.type
_entity_poly.pdbx_seq_one_letter_code
_entity_poly.pdbx_strand_id
1 'polypeptide(L)'
;PNPNLLPRDHKLAVIDLKDAFFSIPLSQTDRLLFAFTLPVTNHSHPTLRYQWKVLPQGMLNSPTMCQYVVHSLLEPFRINHPDILLYHYMDDILLAANIPLQSFQHILHLLIEHLTLHGMAIAPEKVQQTEPFLYL
;
A
#
# COMPACT_ATOMS: atom_id res chain seq x y z
N PRO A 1 8.70 -5.89 -9.39
CA PRO A 1 8.89 -5.33 -10.74
C PRO A 1 10.29 -5.70 -11.26
N ASN A 2 10.42 -6.31 -12.44
CA ASN A 2 11.76 -6.68 -12.95
C ASN A 2 12.65 -5.42 -13.00
N PRO A 3 13.81 -5.38 -12.31
CA PRO A 3 14.69 -4.20 -12.27
C PRO A 3 15.07 -3.66 -13.65
N ASN A 4 15.05 -4.51 -14.67
CA ASN A 4 15.32 -4.14 -16.06
C ASN A 4 14.20 -3.27 -16.71
N LEU A 5 13.03 -3.18 -16.08
CA LEU A 5 11.91 -2.32 -16.54
C LEU A 5 12.00 -0.90 -15.99
N LEU A 6 12.95 -0.62 -15.10
CA LEU A 6 13.12 0.72 -14.54
C LEU A 6 13.67 1.65 -15.62
N PRO A 7 13.07 2.85 -15.79
CA PRO A 7 13.60 3.84 -16.71
C PRO A 7 15.03 4.21 -16.32
N ARG A 8 15.97 4.06 -17.26
CA ARG A 8 17.33 4.57 -17.08
C ARG A 8 17.28 6.10 -17.00
N ASP A 9 18.15 6.70 -16.19
CA ASP A 9 18.28 8.15 -15.96
C ASP A 9 17.14 8.83 -15.18
N HIS A 10 16.17 8.09 -14.66
CA HIS A 10 15.13 8.64 -13.80
C HIS A 10 15.55 8.63 -12.32
N LYS A 11 15.06 9.62 -11.56
CA LYS A 11 15.09 9.55 -10.11
C LYS A 11 14.00 8.59 -9.68
N LEU A 12 14.33 7.69 -8.76
CA LEU A 12 13.46 6.63 -8.30
C LEU A 12 13.24 6.74 -6.80
N ALA A 13 12.02 6.48 -6.36
CA ALA A 13 11.68 6.31 -4.96
C ALA A 13 10.72 5.13 -4.81
N VAL A 14 10.99 4.23 -3.88
CA VAL A 14 10.08 3.14 -3.51
C VAL A 14 9.47 3.45 -2.16
N ILE A 15 8.14 3.37 -2.07
CA ILE A 15 7.34 3.65 -0.89
C ILE A 15 6.63 2.35 -0.47
N ASP A 16 6.91 1.89 0.74
CA ASP A 16 6.24 0.74 1.38
C ASP A 16 4.96 1.22 2.08
N LEU A 17 3.81 0.76 1.58
CA LEU A 17 2.50 0.93 2.20
C LEU A 17 2.37 -0.09 3.34
N LYS A 18 2.79 0.33 4.52
CA LYS A 18 2.72 -0.51 5.71
C LYS A 18 1.27 -0.89 5.99
N ASP A 19 1.04 -2.20 6.15
CA ASP A 19 -0.25 -2.73 6.58
C ASP A 19 -1.42 -2.29 5.69
N ALA A 20 -1.19 -2.14 4.36
CA ALA A 20 -2.17 -1.60 3.41
C ALA A 20 -3.55 -2.31 3.49
N PHE A 21 -3.57 -3.62 3.73
CA PHE A 21 -4.80 -4.38 3.97
C PHE A 21 -5.58 -3.89 5.20
N PHE A 22 -4.89 -3.56 6.28
CA PHE A 22 -5.52 -3.10 7.52
C PHE A 22 -6.01 -1.65 7.44
N SER A 23 -5.53 -0.86 6.48
CA SER A 23 -6.07 0.47 6.18
C SER A 23 -7.43 0.42 5.47
N ILE A 24 -7.84 -0.72 4.91
CA ILE A 24 -9.06 -0.83 4.10
C ILE A 24 -10.21 -1.43 4.94
N PRO A 25 -11.28 -0.67 5.21
CA PRO A 25 -12.39 -1.16 6.02
C PRO A 25 -13.24 -2.20 5.26
N LEU A 26 -13.67 -3.24 5.97
CA LEU A 26 -14.70 -4.15 5.48
C LEU A 26 -16.09 -3.57 5.74
N SER A 27 -16.99 -3.77 4.77
CA SER A 27 -18.42 -3.51 4.94
C SER A 27 -18.96 -4.23 6.17
N GLN A 28 -19.81 -3.57 6.96
CA GLN A 28 -20.36 -4.13 8.19
C GLN A 28 -21.13 -5.43 7.97
N THR A 29 -21.84 -5.55 6.83
CA THR A 29 -22.60 -6.75 6.45
C THR A 29 -21.70 -7.96 6.23
N ASP A 30 -20.49 -7.72 5.73
CA ASP A 30 -19.59 -8.79 5.30
C ASP A 30 -18.71 -9.28 6.45
N ARG A 31 -18.52 -8.49 7.50
CA ARG A 31 -17.70 -8.84 8.68
C ARG A 31 -18.11 -10.16 9.30
N LEU A 32 -19.41 -10.46 9.31
CA LEU A 32 -19.95 -11.71 9.85
C LEU A 32 -19.48 -12.96 9.07
N LEU A 33 -19.25 -12.81 7.75
CA LEU A 33 -18.73 -13.87 6.90
C LEU A 33 -17.26 -14.18 7.20
N PHE A 34 -16.55 -13.22 7.78
CA PHE A 34 -15.15 -13.31 8.18
C PHE A 34 -14.99 -13.46 9.70
N ALA A 35 -15.99 -13.98 10.39
CA ALA A 35 -15.87 -14.29 11.81
C ALA A 35 -15.05 -15.57 12.03
N PHE A 36 -14.17 -15.56 13.03
CA PHE A 36 -13.35 -16.71 13.42
C PHE A 36 -13.40 -16.94 14.94
N THR A 37 -12.99 -18.14 15.34
CA THR A 37 -13.06 -18.59 16.73
C THR A 37 -11.66 -18.91 17.22
N LEU A 38 -11.30 -18.42 18.41
CA LEU A 38 -9.99 -18.72 19.00
C LEU A 38 -10.04 -20.04 19.77
N PRO A 39 -9.20 -21.04 19.45
CA PRO A 39 -9.16 -22.28 20.21
C PRO A 39 -8.74 -21.99 21.66
N VAL A 40 -9.35 -22.70 22.62
CA VAL A 40 -9.03 -22.60 24.05
C VAL A 40 -8.37 -23.89 24.49
N THR A 41 -7.27 -23.80 25.25
CA THR A 41 -6.54 -24.96 25.76
C THR A 41 -7.47 -25.90 26.51
N ASN A 42 -7.57 -27.15 26.04
CA ASN A 42 -8.43 -28.20 26.62
C ASN A 42 -9.90 -27.81 26.82
N HIS A 43 -10.43 -26.87 26.04
CA HIS A 43 -11.80 -26.37 26.19
C HIS A 43 -12.13 -25.86 27.62
N SER A 44 -11.14 -25.29 28.32
CA SER A 44 -11.29 -24.88 29.71
C SER A 44 -12.38 -23.81 29.94
N HIS A 45 -12.70 -23.02 28.92
CA HIS A 45 -13.75 -22.01 28.94
C HIS A 45 -14.47 -21.89 27.58
N PRO A 46 -15.67 -21.26 27.53
CA PRO A 46 -16.36 -20.99 26.29
C PRO A 46 -15.49 -20.25 25.28
N THR A 47 -15.59 -20.67 24.03
CA THR A 47 -14.75 -20.18 22.94
C THR A 47 -15.10 -18.73 22.57
N LEU A 48 -14.08 -17.89 22.40
CA LEU A 48 -14.26 -16.51 21.98
C LEU A 48 -14.38 -16.42 20.45
N ARG A 49 -15.32 -15.60 19.96
CA ARG A 49 -15.53 -15.34 18.54
C ARG A 49 -15.19 -13.89 18.22
N TYR A 50 -14.38 -13.71 17.18
CA TYR A 50 -13.96 -12.41 16.66
C TYR A 50 -14.41 -12.27 15.22
N GLN A 51 -14.41 -11.03 14.71
CA GLN A 51 -14.67 -10.74 13.31
C GLN A 51 -13.69 -9.70 12.80
N TRP A 52 -13.30 -9.83 11.55
CA TRP A 52 -12.49 -8.82 10.89
C TRP A 52 -13.28 -7.51 10.70
N LYS A 53 -12.61 -6.38 10.92
CA LYS A 53 -13.16 -5.04 10.65
C LYS A 53 -12.60 -4.40 9.38
N VAL A 54 -11.46 -4.94 8.93
CA VAL A 54 -10.62 -4.48 7.82
C VAL A 54 -10.26 -5.68 6.96
N LEU A 55 -9.67 -5.50 5.78
CA LEU A 55 -9.36 -6.61 4.89
C LEU A 55 -8.44 -7.64 5.59
N PRO A 56 -8.83 -8.93 5.64
CA PRO A 56 -8.00 -9.96 6.23
C PRO A 56 -6.86 -10.33 5.28
N GLN A 57 -5.66 -10.47 5.84
CA GLN A 57 -4.53 -11.07 5.14
C GLN A 57 -4.83 -12.55 4.86
N GLY A 58 -4.51 -13.03 3.65
CA GLY A 58 -4.76 -14.40 3.23
C GLY A 58 -6.13 -14.67 2.59
N MET A 59 -7.04 -13.69 2.55
CA MET A 59 -8.23 -13.79 1.69
C MET A 59 -7.84 -13.59 0.23
N LEU A 60 -8.32 -14.49 -0.65
CA LEU A 60 -7.96 -14.54 -2.07
C LEU A 60 -8.11 -13.20 -2.79
N ASN A 61 -9.17 -12.46 -2.48
CA ASN A 61 -9.49 -11.20 -3.16
C ASN A 61 -8.89 -9.96 -2.47
N SER A 62 -8.30 -10.10 -1.28
CA SER A 62 -7.71 -8.96 -0.57
C SER A 62 -6.65 -8.23 -1.42
N PRO A 63 -5.72 -8.92 -2.12
CA PRO A 63 -4.74 -8.26 -2.99
C PRO A 63 -5.40 -7.40 -4.09
N THR A 64 -6.40 -7.94 -4.77
CA THR A 64 -7.12 -7.23 -5.84
C THR A 64 -7.88 -6.02 -5.30
N MET A 65 -8.54 -6.16 -4.14
CA MET A 65 -9.24 -5.05 -3.50
C MET A 65 -8.27 -3.94 -3.06
N CYS A 66 -7.12 -4.32 -2.48
CA CYS A 66 -6.09 -3.37 -2.10
C CYS A 66 -5.53 -2.63 -3.31
N GLN A 67 -5.19 -3.36 -4.38
CA GLN A 67 -4.74 -2.76 -5.63
C GLN A 67 -5.76 -1.78 -6.22
N TYR A 68 -7.05 -2.13 -6.22
CA TYR A 68 -8.10 -1.26 -6.71
C TYR A 68 -8.19 0.04 -5.89
N VAL A 69 -8.24 -0.06 -4.56
CA VAL A 69 -8.33 1.10 -3.67
C VAL A 69 -7.13 2.03 -3.86
N VAL A 70 -5.91 1.49 -3.79
CA VAL A 70 -4.70 2.29 -3.96
C VAL A 70 -4.63 2.88 -5.37
N HIS A 71 -5.04 2.14 -6.41
CA HIS A 71 -5.10 2.67 -7.77
C HIS A 71 -6.03 3.88 -7.86
N SER A 72 -7.23 3.80 -7.30
CA SER A 72 -8.18 4.93 -7.24
C SER A 72 -7.63 6.12 -6.45
N LEU A 73 -6.88 5.88 -5.36
CA LEU A 73 -6.23 6.96 -4.61
C LEU A 73 -5.13 7.65 -5.43
N LEU A 74 -4.39 6.90 -6.24
CA LEU A 74 -3.30 7.46 -7.06
C LEU A 74 -3.78 8.15 -8.35
N GLU A 75 -5.01 7.89 -8.79
CA GLU A 75 -5.52 8.40 -10.07
C GLU A 75 -5.50 9.94 -10.16
N PRO A 76 -6.01 10.72 -9.18
CA PRO A 76 -5.92 12.18 -9.22
C PRO A 76 -4.47 12.69 -9.26
N PHE A 77 -3.56 12.00 -8.56
CA PHE A 77 -2.15 12.36 -8.52
C PHE A 77 -1.48 12.15 -9.88
N ARG A 78 -1.82 11.05 -10.59
CA ARG A 78 -1.34 10.80 -11.96
C ARG A 78 -1.83 11.85 -12.95
N ILE A 79 -3.09 12.26 -12.84
CA ILE A 79 -3.68 13.27 -13.74
C ILE A 79 -2.98 14.62 -13.56
N ASN A 80 -2.66 15.00 -12.31
CA ASN A 80 -2.00 16.26 -11.99
C ASN A 80 -0.49 16.25 -12.32
N HIS A 81 0.12 15.07 -12.45
CA HIS A 81 1.54 14.89 -12.71
C HIS A 81 1.76 13.90 -13.87
N PRO A 82 1.44 14.27 -15.12
CA PRO A 82 1.54 13.35 -16.25
C PRO A 82 2.98 12.89 -16.57
N ASP A 83 3.98 13.66 -16.14
CA ASP A 83 5.39 13.41 -16.42
C ASP A 83 6.05 12.42 -15.43
N ILE A 84 5.30 11.96 -14.42
CA ILE A 84 5.80 10.98 -13.45
C ILE A 84 5.27 9.58 -13.77
N LEU A 85 6.13 8.60 -13.59
CA LEU A 85 5.79 7.20 -13.64
C LEU A 85 5.51 6.73 -12.21
N LEU A 86 4.26 6.36 -11.97
CA LEU A 86 3.84 5.69 -10.74
C LEU A 86 3.52 4.24 -11.05
N TYR A 87 4.15 3.30 -10.35
CA TYR A 87 3.80 1.89 -10.42
C TYR A 87 3.40 1.42 -9.04
N HIS A 88 2.24 0.77 -8.95
CA HIS A 88 1.77 0.16 -7.73
C HIS A 88 1.82 -1.35 -7.88
N TYR A 89 2.51 -2.02 -6.97
CA TYR A 89 2.59 -3.48 -6.92
C TYR A 89 2.49 -3.95 -5.48
N MET A 90 1.40 -4.65 -5.17
CA MET A 90 1.12 -5.16 -3.83
C MET A 90 1.14 -4.05 -2.77
N ASP A 91 2.17 -4.00 -1.92
CA ASP A 91 2.31 -3.00 -0.88
C ASP A 91 3.34 -1.92 -1.27
N ASP A 92 3.95 -2.00 -2.45
CA ASP A 92 4.97 -1.05 -2.90
C ASP A 92 4.44 -0.08 -3.96
N ILE A 93 4.78 1.20 -3.79
CA ILE A 93 4.63 2.22 -4.83
C ILE A 93 6.01 2.66 -5.28
N LEU A 94 6.31 2.46 -6.56
CA LEU A 94 7.46 3.04 -7.23
C LEU A 94 7.06 4.37 -7.87
N LEU A 95 7.75 5.44 -7.50
CA LEU A 95 7.73 6.74 -8.15
C LEU A 95 9.02 6.91 -8.96
N ALA A 96 8.89 7.24 -10.24
CA ALA A 96 10.01 7.48 -11.15
C ALA A 96 9.77 8.74 -11.98
N ALA A 97 10.75 9.66 -12.06
CA ALA A 97 10.63 10.85 -12.89
C ALA A 97 11.98 11.39 -13.35
N ASN A 98 12.03 11.95 -14.56
CA ASN A 98 13.22 12.60 -15.13
C ASN A 98 13.15 14.12 -14.93
N ILE A 99 13.23 14.57 -13.66
CA ILE A 99 13.12 15.98 -13.26
C ILE A 99 14.25 16.35 -12.28
N PRO A 100 14.50 17.64 -12.00
CA PRO A 100 15.49 18.06 -10.99
C PRO A 100 15.21 17.45 -9.61
N LEU A 101 16.27 17.24 -8.81
CA LEU A 101 16.17 16.55 -7.51
C LEU A 101 15.21 17.24 -6.55
N GLN A 102 15.24 18.58 -6.50
CA GLN A 102 14.37 19.36 -5.64
C GLN A 102 12.89 19.17 -6.00
N SER A 103 12.56 19.19 -7.30
CA SER A 103 11.20 18.92 -7.78
C SER A 103 10.77 17.49 -7.47
N PHE A 104 11.68 16.53 -7.64
CA PHE A 104 11.42 15.13 -7.30
C PHE A 104 11.09 14.94 -5.81
N GLN A 105 11.89 15.51 -4.92
CA GLN A 105 11.65 15.45 -3.47
C GLN A 105 10.34 16.11 -3.07
N HIS A 106 9.98 17.22 -3.72
CA HIS A 106 8.71 17.89 -3.48
C HIS A 106 7.52 17.02 -3.89
N ILE A 107 7.56 16.42 -5.09
CA ILE A 107 6.50 15.50 -5.56
C ILE A 107 6.40 14.27 -4.66
N LEU A 108 7.53 13.70 -4.24
CA LEU A 108 7.54 12.57 -3.32
C LEU A 108 6.86 12.91 -1.99
N HIS A 109 7.14 14.11 -1.44
CA HIS A 109 6.48 14.58 -0.22
C HIS A 109 4.96 14.75 -0.42
N LEU A 110 4.54 15.37 -1.52
CA LEU A 110 3.12 15.53 -1.85
C LEU A 110 2.40 14.19 -2.00
N LEU A 111 3.06 13.19 -2.59
CA LEU A 111 2.51 11.85 -2.74
C LEU A 111 2.32 11.17 -1.37
N ILE A 112 3.32 11.25 -0.50
CA ILE A 112 3.25 10.69 0.86
C ILE A 112 2.12 11.37 1.65
N GLU A 113 2.03 12.69 1.58
CA GLU A 113 0.96 13.46 2.22
C GLU A 113 -0.41 13.06 1.69
N HIS A 114 -0.56 12.98 0.36
CA HIS A 114 -1.80 12.56 -0.29
C HIS A 114 -2.26 11.18 0.17
N LEU A 115 -1.35 10.19 0.21
CA LEU A 115 -1.65 8.85 0.70
C LEU A 115 -2.01 8.84 2.20
N THR A 116 -1.28 9.60 3.02
CA THR A 116 -1.50 9.69 4.47
C THR A 116 -2.87 10.32 4.79
N LEU A 117 -3.26 11.38 4.07
CA LEU A 117 -4.57 12.02 4.21
C LEU A 117 -5.73 11.07 3.91
N HIS A 118 -5.50 10.07 3.07
CA HIS A 118 -6.48 9.03 2.74
C HIS A 118 -6.36 7.77 3.62
N GLY A 119 -5.60 7.82 4.71
CA GLY A 119 -5.53 6.76 5.72
C GLY A 119 -4.55 5.63 5.41
N MET A 120 -3.68 5.81 4.41
CA MET A 120 -2.59 4.87 4.14
C MET A 120 -1.42 5.15 5.09
N ALA A 121 -0.95 4.13 5.80
CA ALA A 121 0.24 4.25 6.63
C ALA A 121 1.49 4.01 5.77
N ILE A 122 2.45 4.92 5.84
CA ILE A 122 3.73 4.82 5.16
C ILE A 122 4.80 4.77 6.24
N ALA A 123 5.75 3.84 6.13
CA ALA A 123 6.92 3.79 7.01
C ALA A 123 8.02 4.72 6.44
N PRO A 124 8.28 5.90 7.03
CA PRO A 124 9.23 6.86 6.47
C PRO A 124 10.64 6.27 6.33
N GLU A 125 11.05 5.42 7.28
CA GLU A 125 12.32 4.71 7.29
C GLU A 125 12.50 3.70 6.15
N LYS A 126 11.41 3.32 5.47
CA LYS A 126 11.43 2.38 4.36
C LYS A 126 11.36 3.04 2.98
N VAL A 127 11.25 4.36 2.91
CA VAL A 127 11.28 5.06 1.63
C VAL A 127 12.71 5.01 1.07
N GLN A 128 12.90 4.26 0.00
CA GLN A 128 14.21 4.09 -0.64
C GLN A 128 14.35 5.03 -1.83
N GLN A 129 15.38 5.87 -1.83
CA GLN A 129 15.68 6.80 -2.92
C GLN A 129 17.01 6.49 -3.63
N THR A 130 17.76 5.51 -3.13
CA THR A 130 19.11 5.17 -3.59
C THR A 130 19.26 3.67 -3.82
N GLU A 131 20.10 3.30 -4.78
CA GLU A 131 20.42 1.90 -5.07
C GLU A 131 21.30 1.28 -3.96
N PRO A 132 21.19 -0.05 -3.74
CA PRO A 132 20.27 -0.99 -4.38
C PRO A 132 18.87 -0.92 -3.78
N PHE A 133 17.84 -0.94 -4.64
CA PHE A 133 16.45 -1.03 -4.19
C PHE A 133 16.15 -2.46 -3.71
N LEU A 134 15.76 -2.62 -2.45
CA LEU A 134 15.56 -3.94 -1.82
C LEU A 134 14.19 -4.56 -2.14
N TYR A 135 13.24 -3.73 -2.60
CA TYR A 135 11.82 -4.09 -2.70
C TYR A 135 11.29 -3.97 -4.15
N LEU A 136 12.15 -4.20 -5.16
CA LEU A 136 11.77 -4.24 -6.57
C LEU A 136 11.80 -5.67 -7.13
#